data_AF-A0A016VR36-F1
#
_entry.id   AF-A0A016VR36-F1
#
_cell.length_a   1.000
_cell.length_b   1.000
_cell.length_c   1.000
_cell.angle_alpha   90.00
_cell.angle_beta   90.00
_cell.angle_gamma   90.00
#
_symmetry.space_group_name_H-M   'P 1'
#
loop_
_entity.id
_entity.type
_entity.pdbx_description
1 polymer ?
#
loop_
_entity_poly.entity_id
_entity_poly.type
_entity_poly.pdbx_seq_one_letter_code
_entity_poly.pdbx_strand_id
1 'polypeptide(L)'
;MLLIGHFHLIIAYLRARLYPKIQMATLRLLSLAAANRECVQDLSNLRACSSLFLLMRDRKEALPLVLNTLIALSSNGQIVKEILEYGGLLYILSVFCSSEGDPGERLQSAELLTKLQTDKLTGPRWTRFITKFLPPIFADALRDSPNTA
;
A
#
# COMPACT_ATOMS: atom_id res chain seq x y z
N MET A 1 21.49 2.25 11.36
CA MET A 1 20.31 1.96 12.21
C MET A 1 20.06 3.17 13.13
N LEU A 2 19.55 4.28 12.57
CA LEU A 2 19.33 5.57 13.26
C LEU A 2 17.84 5.88 13.53
N LEU A 3 16.94 4.98 13.14
CA LEU A 3 15.48 5.22 13.10
C LEU A 3 14.70 4.55 14.26
N ILE A 4 15.38 3.76 15.08
CA ILE A 4 14.75 3.02 16.18
C ILE A 4 14.16 4.01 17.18
N GLY A 5 12.90 3.77 17.58
CA GLY A 5 12.14 4.64 18.47
C GLY A 5 11.51 5.89 17.82
N HIS A 6 11.87 6.23 16.58
CA HIS A 6 11.42 7.47 15.93
C HIS A 6 10.30 7.25 14.91
N PHE A 7 10.01 6.00 14.54
CA PHE A 7 8.99 5.71 13.53
C PHE A 7 7.58 6.20 13.90
N HIS A 8 7.24 6.23 15.19
CA HIS A 8 5.95 6.78 15.62
C HIS A 8 5.82 8.27 15.26
N LEU A 9 6.89 9.04 15.46
CA LEU A 9 6.95 10.45 15.11
C LEU A 9 6.97 10.63 13.58
N ILE A 10 7.74 9.81 12.87
CA ILE A 10 7.79 9.82 11.40
C ILE A 10 6.38 9.58 10.83
N ILE A 11 5.67 8.55 11.27
CA ILE A 11 4.31 8.26 10.80
C ILE A 11 3.34 9.41 11.16
N ALA A 12 3.52 10.06 12.31
CA ALA A 12 2.70 11.21 12.68
C ALA A 12 2.85 12.37 11.67
N TYR A 13 4.05 12.60 11.12
CA TYR A 13 4.28 13.63 10.11
C TYR A 13 3.59 13.36 8.76
N LEU A 14 3.22 12.11 8.44
CA LEU A 14 2.38 11.83 7.27
C LEU A 14 1.00 12.52 7.37
N ARG A 15 0.54 12.85 8.58
CA ARG A 15 -0.74 13.51 8.84
C ARG A 15 -0.67 15.04 8.83
N ALA A 16 0.51 15.62 8.62
CA ALA A 16 0.73 17.06 8.60
C ALA A 16 0.19 17.73 7.32
N ARG A 17 -1.13 17.71 7.12
CA ARG A 17 -1.82 18.13 5.88
C ARG A 17 -1.51 19.57 5.43
N LEU A 18 -1.21 20.46 6.37
CA LEU A 18 -0.85 21.86 6.09
C LEU A 18 0.59 22.01 5.57
N TYR A 19 1.40 20.94 5.65
CA TYR A 19 2.82 20.95 5.31
C TYR A 19 3.14 19.85 4.28
N PRO A 20 2.73 20.00 3.01
CA PRO A 20 2.87 18.96 1.99
C PRO A 20 4.33 18.56 1.74
N LYS A 21 5.27 19.51 1.83
CA LYS A 21 6.71 19.22 1.72
C LYS A 21 7.20 18.28 2.83
N ILE A 22 6.68 18.43 4.05
CA ILE A 22 6.99 17.54 5.17
C ILE A 22 6.39 16.16 4.89
N GLN A 23 5.11 16.08 4.52
CA GLN A 23 4.46 14.80 4.19
C GLN A 23 5.23 14.02 3.11
N MET A 24 5.68 14.69 2.05
CA MET A 24 6.44 14.06 0.96
C MET A 24 7.85 13.64 1.41
N ALA A 25 8.55 14.45 2.20
CA ALA A 25 9.85 14.08 2.76
C ALA A 25 9.72 12.85 3.69
N THR A 26 8.70 12.84 4.54
CA THR A 26 8.37 11.72 5.42
C THR A 26 8.03 10.46 4.63
N LEU A 27 7.23 10.56 3.57
CA LEU A 27 6.88 9.42 2.71
C LEU A 27 8.12 8.84 2.01
N ARG A 28 9.04 9.69 1.53
CA ARG A 28 10.32 9.23 0.94
C ARG A 28 11.17 8.50 1.96
N LEU A 29 11.27 9.02 3.18
CA LEU A 29 11.98 8.36 4.27
C LEU A 29 11.34 7.01 4.62
N LEU A 30 10.01 6.94 4.67
CA LEU A 30 9.29 5.70 4.92
C LEU A 30 9.49 4.67 3.80
N SER A 31 9.48 5.12 2.54
CA SER A 31 9.76 4.26 1.38
C SER A 31 11.16 3.65 1.45
N LEU A 32 12.16 4.44 1.86
CA LEU A 32 13.52 3.95 2.05
C LEU A 32 13.59 2.95 3.21
N ALA A 33 12.90 3.22 4.32
CA ALA A 33 12.83 2.30 5.46
C ALA A 33 12.13 0.97 5.09
N ALA A 34 11.08 1.02 4.27
CA ALA A 34 10.34 -0.17 3.84
C ALA A 34 11.18 -1.15 2.99
N ALA A 35 12.31 -0.70 2.44
CA ALA A 35 13.26 -1.58 1.75
C ALA A 35 14.09 -2.46 2.70
N ASN A 36 14.06 -2.19 4.02
CA ASN A 36 14.78 -2.95 5.04
C ASN A 36 13.80 -3.80 5.88
N ARG A 37 14.02 -5.12 5.93
CA ARG A 37 13.14 -6.08 6.63
C ARG A 37 12.99 -5.80 8.14
N GLU A 38 14.05 -5.38 8.82
CA GLU A 38 13.99 -5.03 10.24
C GLU A 38 13.09 -3.81 10.46
N CYS A 39 13.24 -2.80 9.60
CA CYS A 39 12.39 -1.61 9.63
C CYS A 39 10.92 -1.95 9.31
N VAL A 40 10.66 -2.85 8.37
CA VAL A 40 9.28 -3.31 8.08
C VAL A 40 8.65 -3.96 9.32
N GLN A 41 9.42 -4.77 10.07
CA GLN A 41 8.93 -5.38 11.30
C GLN A 41 8.58 -4.31 12.35
N ASP A 42 9.42 -3.30 12.55
CA ASP A 42 9.12 -2.20 13.47
C ASP A 42 7.90 -1.38 13.01
N LEU A 43 7.80 -1.09 11.72
CA LEU A 43 6.70 -0.33 11.12
C LEU A 43 5.35 -1.05 11.24
N SER A 44 5.35 -2.38 11.18
CA SER A 44 4.13 -3.20 11.33
C SER A 44 3.43 -2.99 12.69
N ASN A 45 4.16 -2.55 13.71
CA ASN A 45 3.61 -2.27 15.04
C ASN A 45 2.94 -0.89 15.16
N LEU A 46 3.06 -0.03 14.14
CA LEU A 46 2.73 1.41 14.24
C LEU A 46 1.49 1.83 13.45
N ARG A 47 0.84 0.89 12.76
CA ARG A 47 -0.43 1.10 12.03
C ARG A 47 -0.37 2.25 11.01
N ALA A 48 0.63 2.22 10.14
CA ALA A 48 0.91 3.29 9.19
C ALA A 48 -0.05 3.34 7.99
N CYS A 49 -0.77 2.25 7.67
CA CYS A 49 -1.49 2.10 6.41
C CYS A 49 -2.61 3.12 6.26
N SER A 50 -3.33 3.41 7.34
CA SER A 50 -4.38 4.45 7.35
C SER A 50 -3.86 5.82 6.87
N SER A 51 -2.66 6.21 7.30
CA SER A 51 -2.06 7.50 6.91
C SER A 51 -1.60 7.48 5.45
N LEU A 52 -1.13 6.33 4.95
CA LEU A 52 -0.77 6.13 3.55
C LEU A 52 -2.00 6.20 2.63
N PHE A 53 -3.13 5.60 2.99
CA PHE A 53 -4.37 5.70 2.20
C PHE A 53 -4.92 7.12 2.15
N LEU A 54 -4.82 7.87 3.25
CA LEU A 54 -5.20 9.28 3.26
C LEU A 54 -4.29 10.11 2.33
N LEU A 55 -2.99 9.85 2.32
CA LEU A 55 -2.07 10.49 1.37
C LEU A 55 -2.40 10.14 -0.08
N MET A 56 -2.69 8.86 -0.36
CA MET A 56 -3.12 8.40 -1.68
C MET A 56 -4.31 9.21 -2.21
N ARG A 57 -5.29 9.47 -1.34
CA ARG A 57 -6.49 10.24 -1.68
C ARG A 57 -6.23 11.75 -1.79
N ASP A 58 -5.45 12.30 -0.86
CA ASP A 58 -5.28 13.76 -0.70
C ASP A 58 -4.17 14.35 -1.59
N ARG A 59 -3.30 13.51 -2.20
CA ARG A 59 -2.09 13.91 -2.94
C ARG A 59 -1.83 12.98 -4.13
N LYS A 60 -2.21 13.41 -5.35
CA LYS A 60 -1.94 12.62 -6.56
C LYS A 60 -0.44 12.40 -6.78
N GLU A 61 0.38 13.41 -6.51
CA GLU A 61 1.84 13.33 -6.64
C GLU A 61 2.51 12.33 -5.68
N ALA A 62 1.80 11.92 -4.61
CA ALA A 62 2.30 10.92 -3.66
C ALA A 62 1.96 9.48 -4.09
N LEU A 63 0.98 9.30 -4.98
CA LEU A 63 0.38 8.01 -5.30
C LEU A 63 1.42 6.96 -5.73
N PRO A 64 2.32 7.20 -6.70
CA PRO A 64 3.31 6.18 -7.11
C PRO A 64 4.22 5.74 -5.96
N LEU A 65 4.61 6.69 -5.09
CA LEU A 65 5.50 6.41 -3.97
C LEU A 65 4.76 5.70 -2.83
N VAL A 66 3.48 6.02 -2.59
CA VAL A 66 2.62 5.30 -1.64
C VAL A 66 2.44 3.85 -2.08
N LEU A 67 2.13 3.60 -3.37
CA LEU A 67 1.96 2.23 -3.88
C LEU A 67 3.24 1.42 -3.73
N ASN A 68 4.39 1.94 -4.14
CA ASN A 68 5.69 1.28 -3.94
C ASN A 68 5.99 0.99 -2.46
N THR A 69 5.67 1.94 -1.58
CA THR A 69 5.85 1.76 -0.14
C THR A 69 4.95 0.64 0.39
N LEU A 70 3.67 0.62 0.00
CA LEU A 70 2.73 -0.44 0.40
C LEU A 70 3.14 -1.81 -0.15
N ILE A 71 3.64 -1.88 -1.38
CA ILE A 71 4.19 -3.13 -1.95
C ILE A 71 5.35 -3.63 -1.08
N ALA A 72 6.33 -2.77 -0.76
CA ALA A 72 7.47 -3.16 0.07
C ALA A 72 7.02 -3.63 1.47
N LEU A 73 6.16 -2.86 2.13
CA LEU A 73 5.63 -3.16 3.45
C LEU A 73 4.77 -4.45 3.50
N SER A 74 4.08 -4.78 2.41
CA SER A 74 3.27 -6.01 2.29
C SER A 74 4.10 -7.31 2.27
N SER A 75 5.43 -7.23 2.46
CA SER A 75 6.25 -8.39 2.82
C SER A 75 6.00 -8.89 4.25
N ASN A 76 5.28 -8.12 5.08
CA ASN A 76 4.88 -8.48 6.43
C ASN A 76 3.35 -8.71 6.52
N GLY A 77 2.93 -9.89 6.97
CA GLY A 77 1.52 -10.28 7.03
C GLY A 77 0.66 -9.47 8.00
N GLN A 78 1.24 -8.85 9.04
CA GLN A 78 0.49 -7.94 9.93
C GLN A 78 0.08 -6.68 9.16
N ILE A 79 0.95 -6.18 8.28
CA ILE A 79 0.64 -5.04 7.41
C ILE A 79 -0.41 -5.43 6.38
N VAL A 80 -0.28 -6.61 5.75
CA VAL A 80 -1.30 -7.11 4.81
C VAL A 80 -2.68 -7.20 5.48
N LYS A 81 -2.74 -7.69 6.73
CA LYS A 81 -3.96 -7.73 7.54
C LYS A 81 -4.47 -6.32 7.87
N GLU A 82 -3.59 -5.38 8.21
CA GLU A 82 -3.95 -3.99 8.47
C GLU A 82 -4.59 -3.31 7.24
N ILE A 83 -4.00 -3.49 6.06
CA ILE A 83 -4.53 -2.98 4.79
C ILE A 83 -5.96 -3.52 4.57
N LEU A 84 -6.20 -4.80 4.88
CA LEU A 84 -7.51 -5.42 4.75
C LEU A 84 -8.54 -4.83 5.72
N GLU A 85 -8.14 -4.65 6.99
CA GLU A 85 -9.01 -4.16 8.06
C GLU A 85 -9.38 -2.67 7.91
N TYR A 86 -8.49 -1.87 7.32
CA TYR A 86 -8.73 -0.44 7.07
C TYR A 86 -9.34 -0.13 5.70
N GLY A 87 -9.87 -1.14 5.01
CA GLY A 87 -10.58 -0.93 3.73
C GLY A 87 -9.64 -0.56 2.58
N GLY A 88 -8.36 -0.90 2.66
CA GLY A 88 -7.35 -0.58 1.65
C GLY A 88 -7.70 -1.06 0.24
N LEU A 89 -8.50 -2.13 0.12
CA LEU A 89 -8.98 -2.62 -1.18
C LEU A 89 -9.66 -1.52 -2.00
N LEU A 90 -10.50 -0.68 -1.37
CA LEU A 90 -11.26 0.35 -2.09
C LEU A 90 -10.33 1.44 -2.65
N TYR A 91 -9.30 1.81 -1.89
CA TYR A 91 -8.29 2.75 -2.35
C TYR A 91 -7.51 2.17 -3.53
N ILE A 92 -7.09 0.91 -3.43
CA ILE A 92 -6.30 0.26 -4.49
C ILE A 92 -7.13 0.05 -5.76
N LEU A 93 -8.39 -0.38 -5.64
CA LEU A 93 -9.30 -0.52 -6.77
C LEU A 93 -9.61 0.82 -7.44
N SER A 94 -9.71 1.90 -6.67
CA SER A 94 -9.92 3.23 -7.25
C SER A 94 -8.79 3.66 -8.19
N VAL A 95 -7.57 3.18 -7.93
CA VAL A 95 -6.41 3.41 -8.79
C VAL A 95 -6.41 2.42 -9.96
N PHE A 96 -6.56 1.12 -9.67
CA PHE A 96 -6.52 0.05 -10.67
C PHE A 96 -7.56 0.24 -11.79
N CYS A 97 -8.79 0.61 -11.41
CA CYS A 97 -9.91 0.79 -12.32
C CYS A 97 -10.01 2.19 -12.93
N SER A 98 -9.08 3.11 -12.64
CA SER A 98 -9.12 4.47 -13.18
C SER A 98 -8.77 4.49 -14.67
N SER A 99 -9.71 4.91 -15.53
CA SER A 99 -9.46 5.06 -16.98
C SER A 99 -8.55 6.24 -17.31
N GLU A 100 -8.60 7.29 -16.48
CA GLU A 100 -7.86 8.55 -16.66
C GLU A 100 -6.51 8.56 -15.91
N GLY A 101 -6.13 7.44 -15.28
CA GLY A 101 -4.92 7.34 -14.46
C GLY A 101 -3.66 7.05 -15.26
N ASP A 102 -2.49 7.26 -14.63
CA ASP A 102 -1.22 6.86 -15.23
C ASP A 102 -1.16 5.32 -15.35
N PRO A 103 -0.77 4.75 -16.51
CA PRO A 103 -0.68 3.30 -16.68
C PRO A 103 0.28 2.63 -15.69
N GLY A 104 1.34 3.32 -15.27
CA GLY A 104 2.28 2.84 -14.27
C GLY A 104 1.63 2.72 -12.89
N GLU A 105 0.82 3.69 -12.48
CA GLU A 105 0.06 3.63 -11.22
C GLU A 105 -0.91 2.45 -11.20
N ARG A 106 -1.58 2.19 -12.33
CA ARG A 106 -2.44 1.01 -12.48
C ARG A 106 -1.64 -0.28 -12.32
N LEU A 107 -0.47 -0.37 -12.93
CA LEU A 107 0.40 -1.53 -12.81
C LEU A 107 0.89 -1.76 -11.37
N GLN A 108 1.30 -0.70 -10.67
CA GLN A 108 1.70 -0.79 -9.26
C GLN A 108 0.52 -1.22 -8.37
N SER A 109 -0.69 -0.74 -8.66
CA SER A 109 -1.88 -1.16 -7.92
C SER A 109 -2.21 -2.64 -8.16
N ALA A 110 -2.04 -3.13 -9.40
CA ALA A 110 -2.18 -4.55 -9.74
C ALA A 110 -1.14 -5.40 -9.00
N GLU A 111 0.14 -5.01 -9.03
CA GLU A 111 1.22 -5.67 -8.29
C GLU A 111 0.93 -5.74 -6.79
N LEU A 112 0.43 -4.66 -6.20
CA LEU A 112 0.01 -4.65 -4.80
C LEU A 112 -1.11 -5.65 -4.55
N LEU A 113 -2.17 -5.69 -5.37
CA LEU A 113 -3.25 -6.67 -5.23
C LEU A 113 -2.75 -8.12 -5.34
N THR A 114 -1.82 -8.39 -6.26
CA THR A 114 -1.17 -9.71 -6.39
C THR A 114 -0.42 -10.08 -5.12
N LYS A 115 0.35 -9.14 -4.56
CA LYS A 115 1.10 -9.37 -3.33
C LYS A 115 0.19 -9.63 -2.13
N LEU A 116 -0.93 -8.93 -2.04
CA LEU A 116 -1.92 -9.13 -0.97
C LEU A 116 -2.62 -10.50 -1.09
N GLN A 117 -2.91 -10.96 -2.31
CA GLN A 117 -3.50 -12.29 -2.55
C GLN A 117 -2.54 -13.44 -2.26
N THR A 118 -1.23 -13.23 -2.36
CA THR A 118 -0.21 -14.26 -2.11
C THR A 118 0.20 -14.35 -0.64
N ASP A 119 -0.37 -13.51 0.24
CA ASP A 119 -0.15 -13.60 1.68
C ASP A 119 -0.66 -14.94 2.25
N LYS A 120 0.17 -15.56 3.10
CA LYS A 120 -0.06 -16.92 3.60
C LYS A 120 -1.29 -17.06 4.49
N LEU A 121 -1.66 -16.00 5.22
CA LEU A 121 -2.72 -16.06 6.23
C LEU A 121 -4.03 -15.45 5.73
N THR A 122 -3.93 -14.37 4.96
CA THR A 122 -5.07 -13.55 4.53
C THR A 122 -5.30 -13.55 3.03
N GLY A 123 -4.44 -14.21 2.23
CA GLY A 123 -4.55 -14.30 0.78
C GLY A 123 -5.93 -14.76 0.27
N PRO A 124 -6.49 -15.89 0.76
CA PRO A 124 -7.83 -16.33 0.36
C PRO A 124 -8.94 -15.30 0.67
N ARG A 125 -8.77 -14.52 1.76
CA ARG A 125 -9.71 -13.45 2.12
C ARG A 125 -9.57 -12.26 1.18
N TRP A 126 -8.35 -11.92 0.75
CA TRP A 126 -8.10 -10.93 -0.30
C TRP A 126 -8.73 -11.31 -1.63
N THR A 127 -8.51 -12.53 -2.12
CA THR A 127 -9.15 -13.01 -3.35
C THR A 127 -10.66 -12.93 -3.26
N ARG A 128 -11.27 -13.42 -2.17
CA ARG A 128 -12.72 -13.34 -1.98
C ARG A 128 -13.22 -11.89 -1.91
N PHE A 129 -12.41 -10.98 -1.39
CA PHE A 129 -12.79 -9.58 -1.31
C PHE A 129 -12.71 -8.89 -2.67
N ILE A 130 -11.68 -9.18 -3.47
CA ILE A 130 -11.55 -8.69 -4.84
C ILE A 130 -12.71 -9.18 -5.72
N THR A 131 -13.07 -10.47 -5.65
CA THR A 131 -14.16 -11.03 -6.47
C THR A 131 -15.55 -10.53 -6.10
N LYS A 132 -15.71 -9.81 -5.00
CA LYS A 132 -16.95 -9.07 -4.69
C LYS A 132 -17.11 -7.79 -5.50
N PHE A 133 -16.01 -7.21 -6.00
CA PHE A 133 -16.01 -5.95 -6.74
C PHE A 133 -15.64 -6.12 -8.20
N LEU A 134 -14.83 -7.13 -8.53
CA LEU A 134 -14.40 -7.43 -9.89
C LEU A 134 -14.86 -8.83 -10.33
N PRO A 135 -15.11 -9.04 -11.64
CA PRO A 135 -15.33 -10.38 -12.17
C PRO A 135 -14.18 -11.34 -11.78
N PRO A 136 -14.46 -12.62 -11.46
CA PRO A 136 -13.45 -13.56 -10.97
C PRO A 136 -12.19 -13.68 -11.83
N ILE A 137 -12.34 -13.55 -13.15
CA ILE A 137 -11.22 -13.57 -14.12
C ILE A 137 -10.11 -12.56 -13.79
N PHE A 138 -10.45 -11.40 -13.22
CA PHE A 138 -9.45 -10.41 -12.82
C PHE A 138 -8.67 -10.85 -11.58
N ALA A 139 -9.31 -11.52 -10.62
CA ALA A 139 -8.61 -12.01 -9.43
C ALA A 139 -7.60 -13.12 -9.76
N ASP A 140 -7.90 -13.91 -10.80
CA ASP A 140 -7.01 -14.95 -11.32
C ASP A 140 -5.91 -14.32 -12.20
N ALA A 141 -6.27 -13.41 -13.11
CA ALA A 141 -5.30 -12.69 -13.94
C ALA A 141 -4.27 -11.92 -13.11
N LEU A 142 -4.69 -11.24 -12.03
CA LEU A 142 -3.78 -10.58 -11.09
C LEU A 142 -2.77 -11.57 -10.46
N ARG A 143 -3.18 -12.81 -10.18
CA ARG A 143 -2.28 -13.83 -9.62
C ARG A 143 -1.31 -14.39 -10.65
N ASP A 144 -1.76 -14.57 -11.88
CA ASP A 144 -0.95 -15.20 -12.95
C ASP A 144 0.00 -14.20 -13.63
N SER A 145 -0.45 -12.97 -13.90
CA SER A 145 0.35 -11.89 -14.46
C SER A 145 -0.33 -10.51 -14.25
N PRO A 146 0.23 -9.63 -13.40
CA PRO A 146 -0.34 -8.31 -13.11
C PRO A 146 -0.48 -7.41 -14.36
N ASN A 147 0.36 -7.62 -15.37
CA ASN A 147 0.40 -6.80 -16.59
C ASN A 147 -0.73 -7.13 -17.58
N THR A 148 -1.38 -8.28 -17.40
CA THR A 148 -2.46 -8.78 -18.26
C THR A 148 -3.85 -8.65 -17.63
N ALA A 149 -3.91 -8.11 -16.41
CA ALA A 149 -5.14 -7.87 -15.64
C ALA A 149 -5.76 -6.50 -15.96
#